data_AF-A0A970B0E9-F1
#
_entry.id   AF-A0A970B0E9-F1
#
_cell.length_a   1.000
_cell.length_b   1.000
_cell.length_c   1.000
_cell.angle_alpha   90.00
_cell.angle_beta   90.00
_cell.angle_gamma   90.00
#
_symmetry.space_group_name_H-M   'P 1'
#
loop_
_entity.id
_entity.type
_entity.pdbx_description
1 polymer ?
#
loop_
_entity_poly.entity_id
_entity_poly.type
_entity_poly.pdbx_seq_one_letter_code
_entity_poly.pdbx_strand_id
1 'polypeptide(L)'
;MKKSKTKSQGYSSLFIIVVATFLITFPAGFVTKAALDPWYYNLAKPAFNPPNWIFGPVWTLLYAMMSVAVWLAYKKSKHSNKILAVYFIHLFINASWSYVFFYYKQIFLASFIISIIIFFILYLMVLYSKY
;
A
#
# COMPACT_ATOMS: atom_id res chain seq x y z
N MET A 1 -40.77 -8.87 -11.03
CA MET A 1 -39.47 -8.83 -11.74
C MET A 1 -38.56 -7.73 -11.15
N LYS A 2 -37.66 -8.06 -10.22
CA LYS A 2 -36.63 -7.13 -9.71
C LYS A 2 -35.37 -7.28 -10.56
N LYS A 3 -35.13 -6.34 -11.48
CA LYS A 3 -33.95 -6.30 -12.36
C LYS A 3 -32.64 -6.15 -11.55
N SER A 4 -31.84 -7.21 -11.52
CA SER A 4 -30.38 -7.28 -11.75
C SER A 4 -29.44 -6.08 -11.45
N LYS A 5 -29.68 -5.26 -10.43
CA LYS A 5 -28.76 -4.14 -10.06
C LYS A 5 -27.40 -4.58 -9.47
N THR A 6 -27.12 -5.87 -9.29
CA THR A 6 -25.96 -6.35 -8.52
C THR A 6 -24.70 -6.64 -9.32
N LYS A 7 -24.78 -6.80 -10.66
CA LYS A 7 -23.62 -7.29 -11.45
C LYS A 7 -22.67 -6.18 -11.93
N SER A 8 -23.16 -4.96 -12.16
CA SER A 8 -22.38 -3.83 -12.69
C SER A 8 -21.62 -3.04 -11.61
N GLN A 9 -22.18 -2.90 -10.40
CA GLN A 9 -21.53 -2.14 -9.31
C GLN A 9 -20.26 -2.81 -8.74
N GLY A 10 -20.08 -4.11 -9.01
CA GLY A 10 -18.94 -4.87 -8.51
C GLY A 10 -17.61 -4.33 -8.99
N TYR A 11 -17.44 -4.10 -10.30
CA TYR A 11 -16.12 -3.75 -10.86
C TYR A 11 -15.81 -2.24 -10.80
N SER A 12 -16.81 -1.37 -10.78
CA SER A 12 -16.60 0.07 -10.62
C SER A 12 -15.93 0.39 -9.27
N SER A 13 -16.35 -0.29 -8.19
CA SER A 13 -15.73 -0.13 -6.88
C SER A 13 -14.29 -0.63 -6.83
N LEU A 14 -13.95 -1.72 -7.55
CA LEU A 14 -12.57 -2.17 -7.69
C LEU A 14 -11.72 -1.11 -8.39
N PHE A 15 -12.21 -0.58 -9.52
CA PHE A 15 -11.49 0.46 -10.26
C PHE A 15 -11.21 1.69 -9.38
N ILE A 16 -12.22 2.16 -8.62
CA ILE A 16 -12.05 3.28 -7.69
C ILE A 16 -10.99 2.97 -6.62
N ILE A 17 -11.02 1.78 -6.02
CA ILE A 17 -10.05 1.38 -4.99
C ILE A 17 -8.62 1.33 -5.57
N VAL A 18 -8.46 0.75 -6.76
CA VAL A 18 -7.16 0.67 -7.46
C VAL A 18 -6.64 2.06 -7.74
N VAL A 19 -7.44 2.93 -8.37
CA VAL A 19 -7.05 4.31 -8.68
C VAL A 19 -6.70 5.07 -7.41
N ALA A 20 -7.52 5.00 -6.37
CA ALA A 20 -7.23 5.67 -5.09
C ALA A 20 -5.92 5.16 -4.46
N THR A 21 -5.68 3.85 -4.50
CA THR A 21 -4.44 3.25 -3.98
C THR A 21 -3.21 3.79 -4.69
N PHE A 22 -3.24 3.84 -6.02
CA PHE A 22 -2.13 4.38 -6.80
C PHE A 22 -1.98 5.88 -6.64
N LEU A 23 -3.07 6.65 -6.53
CA LEU A 23 -3.00 8.09 -6.27
C LEU A 23 -2.33 8.42 -4.93
N ILE A 24 -2.60 7.65 -3.88
CA ILE A 24 -2.00 7.83 -2.56
C ILE A 24 -0.51 7.48 -2.57
N THR A 25 -0.13 6.42 -3.29
CA THR A 25 1.23 5.84 -3.22
C THR A 25 2.18 6.37 -4.30
N PHE A 26 1.66 6.90 -5.41
CA PHE A 26 2.47 7.43 -6.51
C PHE A 26 3.46 8.53 -6.08
N PRO A 27 3.09 9.53 -5.25
CA PRO A 27 4.02 10.52 -4.75
C PRO A 27 5.21 9.92 -3.98
N ALA A 28 4.97 8.88 -3.18
CA ALA A 28 6.01 8.18 -2.44
C ALA A 28 7.03 7.49 -3.37
N GLY A 29 6.56 6.93 -4.48
CA GLY A 29 7.42 6.37 -5.52
C GLY A 29 8.28 7.43 -6.21
N PHE A 30 7.74 8.63 -6.44
CA PHE A 30 8.51 9.74 -7.01
C PHE A 30 9.61 10.22 -6.05
N VAL A 31 9.29 10.38 -4.76
CA VAL A 31 10.27 10.75 -3.72
C VAL A 31 11.41 9.74 -3.65
N THR A 32 11.07 8.45 -3.67
CA THR A 32 12.07 7.37 -3.67
C THR A 32 13.03 7.48 -4.86
N LYS A 33 12.49 7.68 -6.08
CA LYS A 33 13.31 7.82 -7.29
C LYS A 33 14.20 9.05 -7.25
N ALA A 34 13.67 10.19 -6.80
CA ALA A 34 14.40 11.44 -6.72
C ALA A 34 15.54 11.40 -5.68
N ALA A 35 15.41 10.56 -4.66
CA ALA A 35 16.37 10.43 -3.57
C ALA A 35 17.39 9.28 -3.75
N LEU A 36 17.46 8.67 -4.95
CA LEU A 36 18.58 7.81 -5.33
C LEU A 36 19.83 8.66 -5.62
N ASP A 37 20.29 9.34 -4.58
CA ASP A 37 21.40 10.29 -4.56
C ASP A 37 22.66 9.63 -3.93
N PRO A 38 23.81 10.33 -3.87
CA PRO A 38 25.02 9.78 -3.26
C PRO A 38 24.83 9.31 -1.81
N TRP A 39 23.90 9.91 -1.05
CA TRP A 39 23.64 9.47 0.32
C TRP A 39 23.13 8.03 0.35
N TYR A 40 22.13 7.69 -0.48
CA TYR A 40 21.61 6.32 -0.53
C TYR A 40 22.65 5.31 -1.03
N TYR A 41 23.49 5.70 -1.99
CA TYR A 41 24.54 4.82 -2.52
C TYR A 41 25.63 4.52 -1.49
N ASN A 42 25.98 5.48 -0.63
CA ASN A 42 27.00 5.36 0.40
C ASN A 42 26.54 4.62 1.69
N LEU A 43 25.26 4.26 1.80
CA LEU A 43 24.79 3.45 2.93
C LEU A 43 25.42 2.05 2.92
N ALA A 44 25.85 1.59 4.10
CA ALA A 44 26.25 0.21 4.33
C ALA A 44 25.02 -0.71 4.22
N LYS A 45 24.77 -1.21 3.02
CA LYS A 45 23.66 -2.12 2.72
C LYS A 45 24.12 -3.56 2.86
N PRO A 46 23.27 -4.47 3.37
CA PRO A 46 23.58 -5.89 3.40
C PRO A 46 23.69 -6.46 1.98
N ALA A 47 24.46 -7.53 1.81
CA ALA A 47 24.70 -8.17 0.51
C ALA A 47 23.43 -8.70 -0.17
N PHE A 48 22.35 -8.93 0.59
CA PHE A 48 21.06 -9.40 0.07
C PHE A 48 20.11 -8.26 -0.34
N ASN A 49 20.54 -6.99 -0.31
CA ASN A 49 19.71 -5.88 -0.77
C ASN A 49 19.51 -5.97 -2.30
N PRO A 50 18.27 -6.05 -2.81
CA PRO A 50 18.03 -6.18 -4.23
C PRO A 50 18.43 -4.91 -5.00
N PRO A 51 18.72 -5.04 -6.31
CA PRO A 51 18.88 -3.89 -7.21
C PRO A 51 17.72 -2.89 -7.13
N ASN A 52 18.03 -1.59 -7.17
CA ASN A 52 17.06 -0.49 -7.00
C ASN A 52 15.86 -0.56 -7.98
N TRP A 53 16.07 -1.07 -9.19
CA TRP A 53 15.00 -1.17 -10.18
C TRP A 53 13.92 -2.19 -9.82
N ILE A 54 14.22 -3.20 -8.97
CA ILE A 54 13.27 -4.26 -8.57
C ILE A 54 12.14 -3.69 -7.70
N PHE A 55 12.41 -2.64 -6.91
CA PHE A 55 11.43 -2.05 -6.01
C PHE A 55 10.19 -1.53 -6.77
N GLY A 56 10.36 -0.95 -7.96
CA GLY A 56 9.24 -0.39 -8.74
C GLY A 56 8.19 -1.45 -9.13
N PRO A 57 8.58 -2.54 -9.82
CA PRO A 57 7.68 -3.65 -10.14
C PRO A 57 7.07 -4.33 -8.91
N VAL A 58 7.87 -4.57 -7.86
CA VAL A 58 7.39 -5.23 -6.64
C VAL A 58 6.29 -4.40 -5.96
N TRP A 59 6.51 -3.11 -5.73
CA TRP A 59 5.50 -2.25 -5.11
C TRP A 59 4.25 -2.11 -5.97
N THR A 60 4.41 -2.00 -7.29
CA THR A 60 3.28 -1.95 -8.23
C THR A 60 2.41 -3.20 -8.10
N LEU A 61 3.03 -4.39 -8.09
CA LEU A 61 2.34 -5.65 -7.94
C LEU A 61 1.65 -5.75 -6.58
N LEU A 62 2.34 -5.37 -5.49
CA LEU A 62 1.78 -5.37 -4.14
C LEU A 62 0.55 -4.48 -4.05
N TYR A 63 0.61 -3.24 -4.54
CA TYR A 63 -0.54 -2.32 -4.49
C TYR A 63 -1.74 -2.81 -5.32
N ALA A 64 -1.49 -3.46 -6.46
CA ALA A 64 -2.56 -4.10 -7.24
C ALA A 64 -3.20 -5.27 -6.46
N MET A 65 -2.39 -6.17 -5.90
CA MET A 65 -2.87 -7.31 -5.12
C MET A 65 -3.64 -6.87 -3.87
N MET A 66 -3.13 -5.86 -3.17
CA MET A 66 -3.76 -5.26 -2.00
C MET A 66 -5.13 -4.65 -2.34
N SER A 67 -5.22 -3.93 -3.46
CA SER A 67 -6.48 -3.34 -3.95
C SER A 67 -7.54 -4.41 -4.24
N VAL A 68 -7.12 -5.54 -4.85
CA VAL A 68 -8.01 -6.69 -5.08
C VAL A 68 -8.43 -7.32 -3.75
N ALA A 69 -7.50 -7.52 -2.82
CA ALA A 69 -7.78 -8.12 -1.51
C ALA A 69 -8.80 -7.31 -0.70
N VAL A 70 -8.60 -5.99 -0.58
CA VAL A 70 -9.53 -5.13 0.15
C VAL A 70 -10.89 -5.06 -0.55
N TRP A 71 -10.93 -5.06 -1.88
CA TRP A 71 -12.19 -5.08 -2.64
C TRP A 71 -12.99 -6.36 -2.40
N LEU A 72 -12.33 -7.52 -2.36
CA LEU A 72 -12.97 -8.80 -2.03
C LEU A 72 -13.56 -8.78 -0.61
N ALA A 73 -12.77 -8.33 0.38
CA ALA A 73 -13.22 -8.18 1.76
C ALA A 73 -14.38 -7.17 1.90
N TYR A 74 -14.30 -6.04 1.20
CA TYR A 74 -15.34 -5.01 1.18
C TYR A 74 -16.67 -5.56 0.65
N LYS A 75 -16.66 -6.35 -0.44
CA LYS A 75 -17.88 -7.01 -0.93
C LYS A 75 -18.44 -8.04 0.05
N LYS A 76 -17.57 -8.89 0.61
CA LYS A 76 -17.97 -9.99 1.50
C LYS A 76 -18.54 -9.48 2.83
N SER A 77 -18.03 -8.35 3.31
CA SER A 77 -18.53 -7.65 4.50
C SER A 77 -19.85 -6.87 4.30
N LYS A 78 -20.53 -7.03 3.14
CA LYS A 78 -21.69 -6.23 2.75
C LYS A 78 -21.40 -4.73 2.78
N HIS A 79 -20.25 -4.34 2.22
CA HIS A 79 -19.82 -2.94 2.05
C HIS A 79 -19.47 -2.22 3.36
N SER A 80 -18.73 -2.88 4.27
CA SER A 80 -18.28 -2.25 5.50
C SER A 80 -17.24 -1.16 5.24
N ASN A 81 -17.58 0.10 5.56
CA ASN A 81 -16.66 1.24 5.46
C ASN A 81 -15.43 1.11 6.37
N LYS A 82 -15.52 0.33 7.46
CA LYS A 82 -14.40 0.09 8.38
C LYS A 82 -13.21 -0.57 7.67
N ILE A 83 -13.45 -1.52 6.76
CA ILE A 83 -12.39 -2.19 6.00
C ILE A 83 -11.63 -1.19 5.14
N LEU A 84 -12.36 -0.34 4.42
CA LEU A 84 -11.77 0.68 3.56
C LEU A 84 -11.01 1.72 4.38
N ALA A 85 -11.57 2.18 5.50
CA ALA A 85 -10.93 3.15 6.37
C ALA A 85 -9.57 2.65 6.89
N VAL A 86 -9.53 1.43 7.44
CA VAL A 86 -8.28 0.83 7.93
C VAL A 86 -7.28 0.63 6.78
N TYR A 87 -7.74 0.18 5.62
CA TYR A 87 -6.89 -0.01 4.43
C TYR A 87 -6.26 1.31 3.96
N PHE A 88 -7.03 2.38 3.85
CA PHE A 88 -6.50 3.67 3.41
C PHE A 88 -5.60 4.31 4.46
N ILE A 89 -5.90 4.19 5.76
CA ILE A 89 -4.97 4.60 6.83
C ILE A 89 -3.65 3.86 6.70
N HIS A 90 -3.69 2.54 6.49
CA HIS A 90 -2.50 1.73 6.23
C HIS A 90 -1.71 2.26 5.02
N LEU A 91 -2.37 2.59 3.90
CA LEU A 91 -1.70 3.14 2.72
C LEU A 91 -1.04 4.50 2.96
N PHE A 92 -1.66 5.40 3.71
CA PHE A 92 -1.05 6.69 4.05
C PHE A 92 0.21 6.50 4.91
N ILE A 93 0.17 5.60 5.88
CA ILE A 93 1.34 5.24 6.70
C ILE A 93 2.40 4.55 5.83
N ASN A 94 2.00 3.70 4.87
CA ASN A 94 2.90 3.07 3.92
C ASN A 94 3.63 4.12 3.05
N ALA A 95 2.89 5.07 2.48
CA ALA A 95 3.44 6.13 1.67
C ALA A 95 4.41 7.03 2.47
N SER A 96 4.08 7.36 3.72
CA SER A 96 4.91 8.24 4.56
C SER A 96 6.29 7.66 4.85
N TRP A 97 6.43 6.33 4.87
CA TRP A 97 7.73 5.67 5.04
C TRP A 97 8.76 6.14 4.00
N SER A 98 8.35 6.27 2.74
CA SER A 98 9.26 6.73 1.67
C SER A 98 9.76 8.14 1.93
N TYR A 99 8.90 9.05 2.40
CA TYR A 99 9.30 10.41 2.76
C TYR A 99 10.28 10.42 3.93
N VAL A 100 9.98 9.66 4.99
CA VAL A 100 10.84 9.61 6.18
C VAL A 100 12.20 9.00 5.88
N PHE A 101 12.24 7.92 5.10
CA PHE A 101 13.49 7.26 4.76
C PHE A 101 14.31 8.04 3.73
N PHE A 102 13.71 8.44 2.61
CA PHE A 102 14.44 8.98 1.48
C PHE A 102 14.60 10.51 1.52
N TYR A 103 13.52 11.23 1.86
CA TYR A 103 13.57 12.70 1.89
C TYR A 103 14.20 13.21 3.19
N TYR A 104 13.70 12.75 4.34
CA TYR A 104 14.21 13.17 5.65
C TYR A 104 15.47 12.43 6.10
N LYS A 105 15.83 11.32 5.46
CA LYS A 105 17.04 10.53 5.77
C LYS A 105 17.08 10.00 7.21
N GLN A 106 15.90 9.81 7.82
CA GLN A 106 15.73 9.39 9.22
C GLN A 106 15.54 7.87 9.32
N ILE A 107 16.63 7.12 9.29
CA ILE A 107 16.61 5.64 9.24
C ILE A 107 15.89 5.01 10.46
N PHE A 108 16.15 5.50 11.68
CA PHE A 108 15.51 4.98 12.89
C PHE A 108 14.00 5.21 12.89
N LEU A 109 13.55 6.41 12.52
CA LEU A 109 12.12 6.70 12.43
C LEU A 109 11.44 5.88 11.32
N ALA A 110 12.12 5.70 10.18
CA ALA A 110 11.63 4.83 9.11
C ALA A 110 11.51 3.36 9.57
N SER A 111 12.42 2.88 10.43
CA SER A 111 12.34 1.53 11.02
C SER A 111 11.16 1.37 11.98
N PHE A 112 10.78 2.43 12.69
CA PHE A 112 9.59 2.44 13.52
C PHE A 112 8.31 2.41 12.65
N ILE A 113 8.27 3.23 11.58
CA ILE A 113 7.14 3.27 10.66
C ILE A 113 6.94 1.93 9.95
N ILE A 114 8.00 1.25 9.51
CA ILE A 114 7.86 -0.07 8.87
C ILE A 114 7.28 -1.12 9.84
N SER A 115 7.61 -1.01 11.13
CA SER A 115 7.02 -1.87 12.16
C SER A 115 5.51 -1.64 12.30
N ILE A 116 5.07 -0.38 12.22
CA ILE A 116 3.64 -0.02 12.19
C ILE A 116 2.98 -0.56 10.92
N ILE A 117 3.63 -0.45 9.75
CA ILE A 117 3.11 -1.00 8.49
C ILE A 117 2.89 -2.51 8.61
N ILE A 118 3.86 -3.24 9.16
CA ILE A 118 3.75 -4.69 9.38
C ILE A 118 2.57 -5.00 10.31
N PHE A 119 2.41 -4.25 11.41
CA PHE A 119 1.25 -4.40 12.29
C PHE A 119 -0.08 -4.21 11.53
N PHE A 120 -0.19 -3.17 10.70
CA PHE A 120 -1.39 -2.94 9.90
C PHE A 120 -1.65 -4.07 8.90
N ILE A 121 -0.61 -4.62 8.27
CA ILE A 121 -0.73 -5.77 7.37
C ILE A 121 -1.33 -6.97 8.12
N LEU A 122 -0.77 -7.32 9.27
CA LEU A 122 -1.28 -8.42 10.10
C LEU A 122 -2.72 -8.16 10.57
N TYR A 123 -3.02 -6.93 10.99
CA TYR A 123 -4.36 -6.54 11.40
C TYR A 123 -5.37 -6.65 10.25
N LEU A 124 -5.01 -6.20 9.04
CA LEU A 124 -5.85 -6.33 7.86
C LEU A 124 -6.06 -7.79 7.47
N MET A 125 -5.05 -8.65 7.57
CA MET A 125 -5.19 -10.09 7.34
C MET A 125 -6.23 -10.71 8.28
N VAL A 126 -6.14 -10.41 9.59
CA VAL A 126 -7.11 -10.88 10.60
C VAL A 126 -8.49 -10.26 10.39
N LEU A 127 -8.56 -9.00 9.96
CA LEU A 127 -9.84 -8.35 9.68
C LEU A 127 -10.52 -9.00 8.47
N TYR A 128 -9.77 -9.30 7.42
CA TYR A 128 -10.29 -9.89 6.18
C TYR A 128 -10.72 -11.34 6.39
N SER A 129 -10.05 -12.11 7.27
CA SER A 129 -10.42 -13.49 7.57
C SER A 129 -11.79 -13.64 8.25
N LYS A 130 -12.33 -12.56 8.84
CA LYS A 130 -13.67 -12.54 9.45
C LYS A 130 -14.80 -12.48 8.42
N TYR A 131 -14.48 -12.14 7.18
CA TYR A 131 -15.43 -12.03 6.10
C TYR A 131 -15.26 -13.19 5.18
#